data_AF-I8U1Z8-F1
#
_entry.id   AF-I8U1Z8-F1
#
_cell.length_a   1.000
_cell.length_b   1.000
_cell.length_c   1.000
_cell.angle_alpha   90.00
_cell.angle_beta   90.00
_cell.angle_gamma   90.00
#
_symmetry.space_group_name_H-M   'P 1'
#
loop_
_entity.id
_entity.type
_entity.pdbx_description
1 polymer ?
#
loop_
_entity_poly.entity_id
_entity_poly.type
_entity_poly.pdbx_seq_one_letter_code
_entity_poly.pdbx_strand_id
1 'polypeptide(L)'
;MKVFVWRHNRKFHSWSMINEPNVHQDFYTDAIAVVVAETMDEALTELAKEQGWVPEELKRIEPQVYELEKPKVLLQMVCGS
;
A
#
# COMPACT_ATOMS: atom_id res chain seq x y z
N MET A 1 16.80 -0.34 -8.32
CA MET A 1 15.76 0.16 -7.40
C MET A 1 14.43 0.36 -8.12
N LYS A 2 13.36 -0.05 -7.45
CA LYS A 2 11.97 0.03 -7.90
C LYS A 2 11.13 0.75 -6.84
N VAL A 3 9.98 1.27 -7.23
CA VAL A 3 8.98 1.76 -6.31
C VAL A 3 7.81 0.80 -6.28
N PHE A 4 7.47 0.33 -5.08
CA PHE A 4 6.30 -0.49 -4.80
C PHE A 4 5.23 0.39 -4.17
N VAL A 5 4.05 0.43 -4.78
CA VAL A 5 2.91 1.22 -4.33
C VAL A 5 1.75 0.29 -4.00
N TRP A 6 1.38 0.24 -2.73
CA TRP A 6 0.15 -0.38 -2.26
C TRP A 6 -0.90 0.70 -2.04
N ARG A 7 -2.11 0.47 -2.54
CA ARG A 7 -3.28 1.30 -2.22
C ARG A 7 -4.47 0.41 -1.92
N HIS A 8 -5.10 0.64 -0.79
CA HIS A 8 -6.32 -0.07 -0.40
C HIS A 8 -7.39 0.90 0.07
N ASN A 9 -8.57 0.83 -0.56
CA ASN A 9 -9.73 1.62 -0.19
C ASN A 9 -10.78 0.73 0.47
N ARG A 10 -11.11 1.01 1.73
CA ARG A 10 -12.20 0.32 2.42
C ARG A 10 -13.53 0.99 2.13
N LYS A 11 -14.51 0.21 1.68
CA LYS A 11 -15.90 0.68 1.50
C LYS A 11 -16.76 0.15 2.64
N PHE A 12 -17.03 0.98 3.64
CA PHE A 12 -17.78 0.65 4.87
C PHE A 12 -19.28 0.29 4.70
N HIS A 13 -19.75 -0.08 3.50
CA HIS A 13 -21.18 -0.15 3.18
C HIS A 13 -21.67 -1.43 2.49
N SER A 14 -21.02 -2.59 2.64
CA SER A 14 -21.56 -3.82 2.06
C SER A 14 -21.26 -5.08 2.85
N TRP A 15 -22.11 -6.10 2.68
CA TRP A 15 -22.02 -7.47 3.21
C TRP A 15 -20.68 -8.20 2.94
N SER A 16 -19.73 -7.56 2.25
CA SER A 16 -18.43 -8.10 1.82
C SER A 16 -17.28 -7.90 2.81
N MET A 17 -17.51 -7.33 4.00
CA MET A 17 -16.44 -7.05 4.98
C MET A 17 -15.76 -8.29 5.57
N ILE A 18 -16.34 -9.49 5.42
CA ILE A 18 -15.80 -10.72 6.02
C ILE A 18 -14.45 -11.13 5.39
N ASN A 19 -14.20 -10.76 4.12
CA ASN A 19 -12.99 -11.13 3.40
C ASN A 19 -12.18 -9.93 2.87
N GLU A 20 -12.61 -8.70 3.16
CA GLU A 20 -11.89 -7.49 2.74
C GLU A 20 -10.53 -7.43 3.47
N PRO A 21 -9.41 -7.22 2.75
CA PRO A 21 -8.11 -7.19 3.38
C PRO A 21 -7.98 -5.99 4.32
N ASN A 22 -7.33 -6.17 5.48
CA ASN A 22 -7.07 -5.10 6.43
C ASN A 22 -5.57 -4.79 6.51
N VAL A 23 -5.11 -3.92 5.61
CA VAL A 23 -3.67 -3.64 5.42
C VAL A 23 -3.03 -2.76 6.49
N HIS A 24 -3.82 -2.16 7.38
CA HIS A 24 -3.34 -1.29 8.45
C HIS A 24 -4.18 -1.47 9.73
N GLN A 25 -3.55 -1.31 10.90
CA GLN A 25 -4.22 -1.46 12.20
C GLN A 25 -5.14 -0.28 12.54
N ASP A 26 -4.77 0.94 12.13
CA ASP A 26 -5.63 2.12 12.28
C ASP A 26 -6.85 2.06 11.35
N PHE A 27 -7.87 2.83 11.69
CA PHE A 27 -9.04 3.01 10.83
C PHE A 27 -8.68 3.87 9.61
N TYR A 28 -8.96 3.39 8.41
CA TYR A 28 -8.73 4.13 7.16
C TYR A 28 -9.85 3.90 6.13
N THR A 29 -10.09 4.93 5.32
CA THR A 29 -10.89 4.86 4.07
C THR A 29 -10.01 4.69 2.84
N ASP A 30 -8.76 5.14 2.92
CA ASP A 30 -7.73 5.04 1.88
C ASP A 30 -6.38 4.88 2.59
N ALA A 31 -5.72 3.73 2.41
CA ALA A 31 -4.37 3.48 2.90
C ALA A 31 -3.44 3.38 1.70
N ILE A 32 -2.37 4.18 1.70
CA ILE A 32 -1.36 4.18 0.65
C ILE A 32 0.02 3.98 1.28
N ALA A 33 0.73 2.95 0.85
CA ALA A 33 2.14 2.71 1.19
C ALA A 33 2.99 2.81 -0.09
N VAL A 34 4.08 3.57 -0.02
CA VAL A 34 5.03 3.75 -1.12
C VAL A 34 6.43 3.44 -0.59
N VAL A 35 7.07 2.44 -1.18
CA VAL A 35 8.39 1.97 -0.73
C VAL A 35 9.34 1.88 -1.90
N VAL A 36 10.59 2.30 -1.69
CA VAL A 36 11.68 2.12 -2.66
C VAL A 36 12.52 0.92 -2.21
N ALA A 37 12.63 -0.10 -3.06
CA ALA A 37 13.40 -1.31 -2.78
C ALA A 37 13.87 -2.00 -4.08
N GLU A 38 14.78 -2.97 -4.01
CA GLU A 38 15.14 -3.79 -5.16
C GLU A 38 14.13 -4.93 -5.40
N THR A 39 13.53 -5.45 -4.32
CA THR A 39 12.57 -6.56 -4.37
C THR A 39 11.32 -6.28 -3.55
N MET A 40 10.24 -7.02 -3.84
CA MET A 40 8.99 -6.92 -3.08
C MET A 40 9.16 -7.37 -1.62
N ASP A 41 9.95 -8.41 -1.37
CA ASP A 41 10.21 -8.90 -0.01
C ASP A 41 10.97 -7.88 0.83
N GLU A 42 11.94 -7.18 0.23
CA GLU A 42 12.64 -6.07 0.86
C GLU A 42 11.68 -4.91 1.18
N ALA A 43 10.81 -4.54 0.23
CA ALA A 43 9.82 -3.50 0.45
C ALA A 43 8.84 -3.84 1.59
N LEU A 44 8.38 -5.09 1.66
CA LEU A 44 7.53 -5.57 2.75
C LEU A 44 8.28 -5.62 4.09
N THR A 45 9.57 -5.95 4.08
CA THR A 45 10.43 -5.95 5.27
C THR A 45 10.62 -4.54 5.83
N GLU A 46 10.78 -3.53 4.96
CA GLU A 46 10.82 -2.13 5.39
C GLU A 46 9.47 -1.67 5.93
N LEU A 47 8.36 -1.99 5.25
CA LEU A 47 7.02 -1.67 5.74
C LEU A 47 6.69 -2.31 7.09
N ALA A 48 7.19 -3.51 7.37
CA ALA A 48 6.99 -4.19 8.64
C ALA A 48 7.65 -3.48 9.84
N LYS A 49 8.64 -2.60 9.58
CA LYS A 49 9.27 -1.77 10.62
C LYS A 49 8.43 -0.53 10.96
N GLU A 50 7.59 -0.10 10.03
CA GLU A 50 6.68 1.02 10.22
C GLU A 50 5.44 0.59 11.01
N GLN A 51 4.94 1.47 11.88
CA GLN A 51 3.86 1.12 12.79
C GLN A 51 2.54 0.89 12.03
N GLY A 52 1.83 -0.17 12.38
CA GLY A 52 0.44 -0.40 11.98
C GLY A 52 0.25 -1.13 10.65
N TRP A 53 1.24 -1.18 9.76
CA TRP A 53 1.15 -1.93 8.50
C TRP A 53 1.10 -3.44 8.73
N VAL A 54 0.33 -4.14 7.89
CA VAL A 54 0.15 -5.59 7.97
C VAL A 54 0.69 -6.25 6.69
N PRO A 55 1.98 -6.64 6.64
CA PRO A 55 2.62 -7.21 5.45
C PRO A 55 1.88 -8.40 4.86
N GLU A 56 1.27 -9.23 5.69
CA GLU A 56 0.55 -10.42 5.23
C GLU A 56 -0.73 -10.07 4.47
N GLU A 57 -1.39 -8.99 4.86
CA GLU A 57 -2.54 -8.45 4.15
C GLU A 57 -2.10 -7.67 2.91
N LEU A 58 -0.94 -7.00 2.96
CA LEU A 58 -0.31 -6.37 1.80
C LEU A 58 0.13 -7.39 0.74
N LYS A 59 0.43 -8.64 1.09
CA LYS A 59 0.67 -9.71 0.11
C LYS A 59 -0.60 -10.15 -0.62
N ARG A 60 -1.77 -9.95 0.00
CA ARG A 60 -3.07 -10.24 -0.62
C ARG A 60 -3.47 -9.19 -1.67
N ILE A 61 -2.81 -8.03 -1.67
CA ILE A 61 -2.99 -6.98 -2.67
C ILE A 61 -1.71 -6.83 -3.50
N GLU A 62 -1.80 -7.01 -4.82
CA GLU A 62 -0.62 -6.85 -5.67
C GLU A 62 -0.20 -5.37 -5.73
N PRO A 63 1.06 -5.03 -5.39
CA PRO A 63 1.55 -3.66 -5.51
C PRO A 63 1.71 -3.26 -6.97
N GLN A 64 1.52 -1.98 -7.23
CA GLN A 64 1.99 -1.40 -8.49
C GLN A 64 3.51 -1.18 -8.39
N VAL A 65 4.26 -1.75 -9.34
CA VAL A 65 5.72 -1.68 -9.36
C VAL A 65 6.19 -0.76 -10.48
N TYR A 66 7.09 0.16 -10.15
CA TYR A 66 7.65 1.12 -11.10
C TYR A 66 9.18 1.08 -11.08
N GLU A 67 9.78 0.90 -12.26
CA GLU A 67 11.22 1.01 -12.44
C GLU A 67 11.67 2.49 -12.38
N LEU A 68 12.78 2.77 -11.69
CA LEU A 68 13.33 4.12 -11.50
C LEU A 68 14.33 4.53 -12.59
N GLU A 69 14.06 4.21 -13.86
CA GLU A 69 14.98 4.50 -14.96
C GLU A 69 14.94 5.96 -15.44
N LYS A 70 13.79 6.64 -15.27
CA LYS A 70 13.55 8.01 -15.74
C LYS A 70 12.67 8.78 -14.76
N PRO A 71 12.73 10.13 -14.72
CA PRO A 71 11.81 10.93 -13.92
C PRO A 71 10.35 10.61 -14.27
N LYS A 72 9.52 10.37 -13.25
CA LYS A 72 8.11 10.03 -13.39
C LYS A 72 7.31 10.47 -12.18
N VAL A 73 6.08 10.92 -12.39
CA VAL A 73 5.10 11.13 -11.31
C VAL A 73 4.48 9.78 -10.94
N LEU A 74 4.62 9.35 -9.70
CA LEU A 74 4.11 8.06 -9.21
C LEU A 74 2.80 8.19 -8.44
N LEU A 75 2.67 9.26 -7.66
CA LEU A 75 1.48 9.54 -6.88
C LEU A 75 1.26 11.05 -6.84
N GLN A 76 0.02 11.47 -7.06
CA GLN A 76 -0.43 12.83 -6.85
C GLN A 76 -1.70 12.75 -6.01
N MET A 77 -1.67 13.34 -4.81
CA MET A 77 -2.82 13.43 -3.93
C MET A 77 -3.21 14.89 -3.81
N VAL A 78 -4.48 15.19 -4.07
CA VAL A 78 -5.08 16.49 -3.82
C VAL A 78 -6.15 16.27 -2.77
N CYS A 79 -5.84 16.58 -1.52
CA CYS A 79 -6.80 16.51 -0.42
C CYS A 79 -7.52 17.86 -0.34
N GLY A 80 -8.84 17.85 -0.53
CA GLY A 80 -9.68 19.03 -0.31
C GLY A 80 -10.04 19.17 1.17
N SER A 81 -10.17 20.42 1.63
CA SER A 81 -10.85 20.80 2.88
C SER A 81 -12.36 20.82 2.69
#